data_AF-A0A6A7GCJ9-F1
#
_entry.id   AF-A0A6A7GCJ9-F1
#
_cell.length_a   1.000
_cell.length_b   1.000
_cell.length_c   1.000
_cell.angle_alpha   90.00
_cell.angle_beta   90.00
_cell.angle_gamma   90.00
#
_symmetry.space_group_name_H-M   'P 1'
#
loop_
_entity.id
_entity.type
_entity.pdbx_description
1 polymer ?
#
loop_
_entity_poly.entity_id
_entity_poly.type
_entity_poly.pdbx_seq_one_letter_code
_entity_poly.pdbx_strand_id
1 'polypeptide(L)'
;VKYPFTLRAMVSAGKPTGDPGPYYIPGILPIVKALVTQLLVHVDLQGRNITMDRLYTSIELFEWLLGRNITAVGTMMSNNRVLPEKVKSLDGRENNSYKVFWEREKGKITLHSYVVQSKSRGQKNILALSSMTPLLGTTKDGGNEKPAILKFFDFSKGGTDIVDQKIGFYTVNNTKSKRWSMTAFAYILDTARVNAQTIYSINKCVDPRKSKSFEFGWELVMSLITPHINTRKLVSGLHRRTITKMNMVLNLPDDVHQTEQQEQLFTNYSEKPNRCSICIEKIEKPDVAFKCRKLSTMKSRCCKCGNTCCKNHMMHICNKCSANRN
;
A
#
# COMPACT_ATOMS: atom_id res chain seq x y z
N VAL A 1 -15.90 6.55 -12.57
CA VAL A 1 -15.50 5.30 -11.85
C VAL A 1 -16.12 5.33 -10.45
N LYS A 2 -16.77 4.23 -10.01
CA LYS A 2 -17.52 4.20 -8.73
C LYS A 2 -16.60 4.06 -7.51
N TYR A 3 -15.61 3.18 -7.59
CA TYR A 3 -14.63 2.92 -6.53
C TYR A 3 -13.33 2.36 -7.12
N PRO A 4 -12.18 2.53 -6.44
CA PRO A 4 -10.92 1.93 -6.87
C PRO A 4 -10.88 0.45 -6.48
N PHE A 5 -10.79 -0.44 -7.46
CA PHE A 5 -10.68 -1.87 -7.23
C PHE A 5 -10.04 -2.56 -8.41
N THR A 6 -8.99 -3.34 -8.15
CA THR A 6 -8.33 -4.16 -9.18
C THR A 6 -9.00 -5.51 -9.22
N LEU A 7 -9.74 -5.78 -10.30
CA LEU A 7 -10.39 -7.07 -10.53
C LEU A 7 -9.40 -8.13 -11.04
N ARG A 8 -8.52 -7.72 -11.95
CA ARG A 8 -7.54 -8.61 -12.58
C ARG A 8 -6.32 -7.80 -13.01
N ALA A 9 -5.15 -8.43 -12.89
CA ALA A 9 -3.90 -7.92 -13.42
C ALA A 9 -3.14 -9.09 -14.07
N MET A 10 -2.29 -8.77 -15.05
CA MET A 10 -1.43 -9.75 -15.70
C MET A 10 -0.05 -9.14 -15.92
N VAL A 11 0.98 -9.94 -15.68
CA VAL A 11 2.36 -9.51 -15.89
C VAL A 11 2.71 -9.60 -17.38
N SER A 12 3.21 -8.51 -17.94
CA SER A 12 3.80 -8.52 -19.27
C SER A 12 5.26 -8.95 -19.16
N ALA A 13 5.58 -10.14 -19.66
CA ALA A 13 6.92 -10.74 -19.57
C ALA A 13 7.89 -10.31 -20.69
N GLY A 14 7.47 -9.40 -21.59
CA GLY A 14 8.26 -9.00 -22.74
C GLY A 14 8.42 -10.12 -23.78
N LYS A 15 9.32 -9.92 -24.75
CA LYS A 15 9.61 -10.94 -25.78
C LYS A 15 10.51 -12.02 -25.17
N PRO A 16 10.16 -13.32 -25.28
CA PRO A 16 11.00 -14.40 -24.76
C PRO A 16 12.33 -14.47 -25.54
N THR A 17 13.39 -14.87 -24.85
CA THR A 17 14.73 -15.06 -25.42
C THR A 17 14.92 -16.42 -26.09
N GLY A 18 14.02 -17.37 -25.84
CA GLY A 18 13.98 -18.69 -26.46
C GLY A 18 12.53 -19.10 -26.72
N ASP A 19 12.25 -20.40 -26.63
CA ASP A 19 10.90 -20.90 -26.83
C ASP A 19 9.91 -20.26 -25.83
N PRO A 20 8.73 -19.82 -26.31
CA PRO A 20 7.76 -19.18 -25.46
C PRO A 20 7.25 -20.17 -24.40
N GLY A 21 7.38 -19.79 -23.13
CA GLY A 21 6.81 -20.56 -22.03
C GLY A 21 5.27 -20.59 -22.09
N PRO A 22 4.62 -21.50 -21.32
CA PRO A 22 3.18 -21.74 -21.39
C PRO A 22 2.30 -20.53 -20.99
N TYR A 23 2.89 -19.53 -20.33
CA TYR A 23 2.20 -18.32 -19.89
C TYR A 23 2.50 -17.09 -20.77
N TYR A 24 3.28 -17.26 -21.85
CA TYR A 24 3.59 -16.17 -22.76
C TYR A 24 2.41 -15.88 -23.67
N ILE A 25 1.97 -14.61 -23.70
CA ILE A 25 0.91 -14.13 -24.58
C ILE A 25 1.50 -13.03 -25.47
N PRO A 26 1.68 -13.27 -26.78
CA PRO A 26 2.31 -12.30 -27.67
C PRO A 26 1.36 -11.17 -28.04
N GLY A 27 1.77 -9.94 -27.75
CA GLY A 27 1.09 -8.72 -28.22
C GLY A 27 -0.06 -8.26 -27.33
N ILE A 28 -0.40 -6.98 -27.48
CA ILE A 28 -1.36 -6.29 -26.60
C ILE A 28 -2.78 -6.83 -26.77
N LEU A 29 -3.19 -7.09 -28.02
CA LEU A 29 -4.54 -7.55 -28.31
C LEU A 29 -4.86 -8.91 -27.66
N PRO A 30 -4.03 -9.97 -27.83
CA PRO A 30 -4.23 -11.23 -27.11
C PRO A 30 -4.15 -11.08 -25.60
N ILE A 31 -3.27 -10.23 -25.07
CA ILE A 31 -3.19 -9.92 -23.63
C ILE A 31 -4.53 -9.39 -23.10
N VAL A 32 -5.13 -8.42 -23.78
CA VAL A 32 -6.41 -7.85 -23.37
C VAL A 32 -7.54 -8.87 -23.51
N LYS A 33 -7.60 -9.63 -24.62
CA LYS A 33 -8.58 -10.71 -24.81
C LYS A 33 -8.48 -11.75 -23.68
N ALA A 34 -7.27 -12.13 -23.28
CA ALA A 34 -7.03 -13.06 -22.18
C ALA A 34 -7.47 -12.47 -20.83
N LEU A 35 -7.14 -11.21 -20.53
CA LEU A 35 -7.58 -10.52 -19.32
C LEU A 35 -9.11 -10.49 -19.19
N VAL A 36 -9.82 -10.11 -20.26
CA VAL A 36 -11.29 -10.05 -20.27
C VAL A 36 -11.88 -11.46 -20.17
N THR A 37 -11.33 -12.44 -20.89
CA THR A 37 -11.80 -13.84 -20.84
C THR A 37 -11.66 -14.43 -19.43
N GLN A 38 -10.53 -14.20 -18.77
CA GLN A 38 -10.32 -14.65 -17.39
C GLN A 38 -11.25 -13.92 -16.41
N LEU A 39 -11.53 -12.63 -16.64
CA LEU A 39 -12.44 -11.87 -15.79
C LEU A 39 -13.89 -12.37 -15.92
N LEU A 40 -14.32 -12.74 -17.13
CA LEU A 40 -15.65 -13.29 -17.42
C LEU A 40 -15.96 -14.60 -16.68
N VAL A 41 -14.94 -15.34 -16.23
CA VAL A 41 -15.12 -16.55 -15.40
C VAL A 41 -15.73 -16.20 -14.04
N HIS A 42 -15.48 -15.01 -13.52
CA HIS A 42 -15.86 -14.62 -12.16
C HIS A 42 -16.87 -13.47 -12.10
N VAL A 43 -17.00 -12.69 -13.18
CA VAL A 43 -17.82 -11.49 -13.22
C VAL A 43 -18.56 -11.42 -14.54
N ASP A 44 -19.88 -11.27 -14.49
CA ASP A 44 -20.65 -10.95 -15.68
C ASP A 44 -20.40 -9.50 -16.12
N LEU A 45 -19.87 -9.36 -17.34
CA LEU A 45 -19.57 -8.09 -17.98
C LEU A 45 -20.60 -7.72 -19.05
N GLN A 46 -21.64 -8.54 -19.29
CA GLN A 46 -22.68 -8.21 -20.25
C GLN A 46 -23.37 -6.89 -19.88
N GLY A 47 -23.59 -6.04 -20.88
CA GLY A 47 -24.16 -4.71 -20.69
C GLY A 47 -23.24 -3.71 -19.99
N ARG A 48 -21.98 -4.07 -19.69
CA ARG A 48 -20.99 -3.13 -19.15
C ARG A 48 -20.17 -2.46 -20.25
N ASN A 49 -19.56 -1.34 -19.89
CA ASN A 49 -18.63 -0.61 -20.74
C ASN A 49 -17.19 -0.67 -20.20
N ILE A 50 -16.23 -0.96 -21.07
CA ILE A 50 -14.80 -0.91 -20.78
C ILE A 50 -14.20 0.37 -21.36
N THR A 51 -13.51 1.15 -20.54
CA THR A 51 -12.73 2.30 -21.02
C THR A 51 -11.27 1.94 -21.16
N MET A 52 -10.67 2.26 -22.30
CA MET A 52 -9.32 1.83 -22.67
C MET A 52 -8.45 3.01 -23.07
N ASP A 53 -7.18 2.99 -22.67
CA ASP A 53 -6.19 3.93 -23.19
C ASP A 53 -5.76 3.56 -24.62
N ARG A 54 -5.19 4.53 -25.34
CA ARG A 54 -4.77 4.45 -26.74
C ARG A 54 -3.92 3.26 -27.13
N LEU A 55 -3.12 2.73 -26.20
CA LEU A 55 -2.26 1.57 -26.44
C LEU A 55 -3.08 0.28 -26.61
N TYR A 56 -4.25 0.21 -25.98
CA TYR A 56 -5.09 -0.98 -25.93
C TYR A 56 -6.30 -0.90 -26.87
N THR A 57 -6.53 0.23 -27.52
CA THR A 57 -7.68 0.45 -28.41
C THR A 57 -7.40 -0.02 -29.85
N SER A 58 -8.24 -0.93 -30.35
CA SER A 58 -8.23 -1.37 -31.76
C SER A 58 -9.64 -1.76 -32.21
N ILE A 59 -9.90 -1.66 -33.53
CA ILE A 59 -11.20 -2.02 -34.12
C ILE A 59 -11.50 -3.50 -33.88
N GLU A 60 -10.52 -4.38 -34.15
CA GLU A 60 -10.67 -5.84 -33.94
C GLU A 60 -11.03 -6.19 -32.49
N LEU A 61 -10.46 -5.50 -31.50
CA LEU A 61 -10.83 -5.72 -30.10
C LEU A 61 -12.28 -5.32 -29.83
N PHE A 62 -12.73 -4.19 -30.39
CA PHE A 62 -14.07 -3.67 -30.15
C PHE A 62 -15.13 -4.58 -30.78
N GLU A 63 -14.88 -5.13 -31.96
CA GLU A 63 -15.73 -6.16 -32.58
C GLU A 63 -15.81 -7.42 -31.70
N TRP A 64 -14.66 -7.88 -31.18
CA TRP A 64 -14.59 -9.04 -30.31
C TRP A 64 -15.33 -8.86 -28.98
N LEU A 65 -15.29 -7.65 -28.41
CA LEU A 65 -16.04 -7.28 -27.19
C LEU A 65 -17.55 -7.18 -27.48
N LEU A 66 -17.95 -6.56 -28.59
CA LEU A 66 -19.34 -6.46 -29.01
C LEU A 66 -19.98 -7.82 -29.22
N GLY A 67 -19.25 -8.78 -29.80
CA GLY A 67 -19.71 -10.16 -29.92
C GLY A 67 -20.01 -10.86 -28.59
N ARG A 68 -19.58 -10.28 -27.46
CA ARG A 68 -19.83 -10.75 -26.08
C ARG A 68 -20.79 -9.84 -25.31
N ASN A 69 -21.48 -8.94 -26.00
CA ASN A 69 -22.36 -7.94 -25.38
C ASN A 69 -21.64 -7.02 -24.37
N ILE A 70 -20.37 -6.71 -24.65
CA ILE A 70 -19.55 -5.77 -23.89
C ILE A 70 -19.27 -4.56 -24.79
N THR A 71 -19.58 -3.36 -24.28
CA THR A 71 -19.27 -2.12 -24.99
C THR A 71 -17.91 -1.57 -24.55
N ALA A 72 -17.31 -0.73 -25.38
CA ALA A 72 -16.05 -0.10 -25.07
C ALA A 72 -15.97 1.34 -25.61
N VAL A 73 -15.13 2.13 -24.95
CA VAL A 73 -14.70 3.45 -25.41
C VAL A 73 -13.21 3.60 -25.20
N GLY A 74 -12.51 4.14 -26.18
CA GLY A 74 -11.08 4.37 -26.06
C GLY A 74 -10.58 5.38 -27.06
N THR A 75 -9.47 6.03 -26.76
CA THR A 75 -8.81 6.89 -27.75
C THR A 75 -7.97 6.04 -28.69
N MET A 76 -7.73 6.52 -29.91
CA MET A 76 -6.86 5.86 -30.89
C MET A 76 -5.65 6.74 -31.21
N MET A 77 -4.52 6.10 -31.48
CA MET A 77 -3.34 6.83 -31.96
C MET A 77 -3.58 7.35 -33.38
N SER A 78 -3.20 8.61 -33.64
CA SER A 78 -3.34 9.24 -34.96
C SER A 78 -2.52 8.54 -36.05
N ASN A 79 -1.42 7.87 -35.68
CA ASN A 79 -0.57 7.12 -36.60
C ASN A 79 -1.09 5.70 -36.91
N ASN A 80 -2.28 5.32 -36.44
CA ASN A 80 -2.82 3.98 -36.67
C ASN A 80 -3.06 3.73 -38.17
N ARG A 81 -2.35 2.76 -38.76
CA ARG A 81 -2.37 2.46 -40.21
C ARG A 81 -3.73 2.01 -40.73
N VAL A 82 -4.59 1.46 -39.87
CA VAL A 82 -5.93 0.97 -40.25
C VAL A 82 -6.87 2.13 -40.61
N LEU A 83 -6.63 3.32 -40.04
CA LEU A 83 -7.51 4.47 -40.25
C LEU A 83 -7.15 5.21 -41.56
N PRO A 84 -8.14 5.58 -42.41
CA PRO A 84 -7.89 6.37 -43.61
C PRO A 84 -7.25 7.73 -43.31
N GLU A 85 -6.32 8.18 -44.15
CA GLU A 85 -5.63 9.47 -43.97
C GLU A 85 -6.59 10.67 -43.92
N LYS A 86 -7.67 10.62 -44.71
CA LYS A 86 -8.73 11.65 -44.72
C LYS A 86 -9.38 11.84 -43.35
N VAL A 87 -9.44 10.81 -42.51
CA VAL A 87 -10.03 10.90 -41.16
C VAL A 87 -9.04 11.51 -40.17
N LYS A 88 -7.74 11.32 -40.41
CA LYS A 88 -6.67 11.84 -39.56
C LYS A 88 -6.35 13.30 -39.86
N SER A 89 -6.45 13.69 -41.13
CA SER A 89 -6.07 15.02 -41.60
C SER A 89 -6.83 16.14 -40.88
N LEU A 90 -6.11 17.25 -40.69
CA LEU A 90 -6.62 18.52 -40.18
C LEU A 90 -6.98 19.50 -41.31
N ASP A 91 -6.73 19.14 -42.57
CA ASP A 91 -6.95 20.01 -43.71
C ASP A 91 -8.43 20.41 -43.81
N GLY A 92 -8.70 21.71 -43.81
CA GLY A 92 -10.06 22.26 -43.84
C GLY A 92 -10.88 21.98 -42.57
N ARG A 93 -10.25 21.60 -41.45
CA ARG A 93 -10.93 21.38 -40.16
C ARG A 93 -10.76 22.57 -39.24
N GLU A 94 -11.88 23.16 -38.83
CA GLU A 94 -11.89 24.24 -37.85
C GLU A 94 -11.61 23.72 -36.43
N ASN A 95 -11.15 24.61 -35.54
CA ASN A 95 -10.99 24.28 -34.13
C ASN A 95 -12.34 23.93 -33.49
N ASN A 96 -12.35 22.97 -32.56
CA ASN A 96 -13.55 22.38 -31.95
C ASN A 96 -14.49 21.66 -32.94
N SER A 97 -14.09 21.46 -34.20
CA SER A 97 -14.92 20.73 -35.15
C SER A 97 -15.01 19.24 -34.81
N TYR A 98 -16.21 18.68 -34.94
CA TYR A 98 -16.54 17.31 -34.58
C TYR A 98 -17.13 16.56 -35.77
N LYS A 99 -16.64 15.35 -36.05
CA LYS A 99 -17.15 14.46 -37.09
C LYS A 99 -17.28 13.05 -36.53
N VAL A 100 -18.32 12.35 -36.97
CA VAL A 100 -18.56 10.95 -36.63
C VAL A 100 -18.50 10.13 -37.91
N PHE A 101 -17.71 9.07 -37.88
CA PHE A 101 -17.57 8.10 -38.96
C PHE A 101 -18.12 6.77 -38.47
N TRP A 102 -18.93 6.14 -39.30
CA TRP A 102 -19.55 4.87 -39.01
C TRP A 102 -18.84 3.74 -39.73
N GLU A 103 -18.78 2.58 -39.09
CA GLU A 103 -18.41 1.34 -39.75
C GLU A 103 -19.42 1.00 -40.85
N ARG A 104 -18.91 0.65 -42.05
CA ARG A 104 -19.73 0.47 -43.25
C ARG A 104 -20.69 -0.72 -43.19
N GLU A 105 -20.30 -1.83 -42.57
CA GLU A 105 -21.03 -3.10 -42.70
C GLU A 105 -22.04 -3.37 -41.57
N LYS A 106 -21.78 -2.88 -40.35
CA LYS A 106 -22.62 -3.20 -39.18
C LYS A 106 -23.11 -1.98 -38.41
N GLY A 107 -22.53 -0.80 -38.63
CA GLY A 107 -22.92 0.43 -37.94
C GLY A 107 -22.88 0.36 -36.41
N LYS A 108 -22.20 -0.64 -35.81
CA LYS A 108 -22.15 -0.82 -34.35
C LYS A 108 -20.95 -0.14 -33.71
N ILE A 109 -19.94 0.20 -34.51
CA ILE A 109 -18.74 0.90 -34.08
C ILE A 109 -18.70 2.27 -34.75
N THR A 110 -18.44 3.29 -33.94
CA THR A 110 -18.30 4.67 -34.36
C THR A 110 -16.90 5.20 -34.05
N LEU A 111 -16.35 5.93 -35.00
CA LEU A 111 -15.11 6.67 -34.85
C LEU A 111 -15.42 8.16 -34.79
N HIS A 112 -14.97 8.78 -33.71
CA HIS A 112 -15.23 10.17 -33.37
C HIS A 112 -13.95 10.97 -33.57
N SER A 113 -14.00 11.98 -34.44
CA SER A 113 -12.89 12.92 -34.69
C SER A 113 -13.24 14.29 -34.13
N TYR A 114 -12.46 14.74 -33.16
CA TYR A 114 -12.63 16.05 -32.51
C TYR A 114 -11.32 16.84 -32.59
N VAL A 115 -11.37 18.00 -33.23
CA VAL A 115 -10.20 18.87 -33.35
C VAL A 115 -10.12 19.79 -32.15
N VAL A 116 -8.97 19.78 -31.48
CA VAL A 116 -8.70 20.63 -30.31
C VAL A 116 -7.42 21.43 -30.49
N GLN A 117 -7.43 22.66 -29.99
CA GLN A 117 -6.21 23.44 -29.83
C GLN A 117 -5.43 22.97 -28.60
N SER A 118 -4.27 22.36 -28.81
CA SER A 118 -3.34 22.00 -27.74
C SER A 118 -2.50 23.22 -27.35
N LYS A 119 -2.40 23.50 -26.04
CA LYS A 119 -1.63 24.64 -25.51
C LYS A 119 -0.18 24.71 -26.02
N SER A 120 0.44 23.58 -26.32
CA SER A 120 1.87 23.48 -26.65
C SER A 120 2.18 22.94 -28.05
N ARG A 121 1.19 22.40 -28.79
CA ARG A 121 1.45 21.67 -30.04
C ARG A 121 0.45 22.00 -31.16
N GLY A 122 -0.25 23.14 -31.06
CA GLY A 122 -1.23 23.56 -32.06
C GLY A 122 -2.47 22.66 -32.13
N GLN A 123 -3.16 22.70 -33.27
CA GLN A 123 -4.35 21.88 -33.51
C GLN A 123 -4.00 20.39 -33.54
N LYS A 124 -4.85 19.58 -32.90
CA LYS A 124 -4.74 18.12 -32.89
C LYS A 124 -6.10 17.49 -33.11
N ASN A 125 -6.11 16.42 -33.88
CA ASN A 125 -7.27 15.57 -34.05
C ASN A 125 -7.27 14.46 -32.98
N ILE A 126 -8.21 14.54 -32.04
CA ILE A 126 -8.47 13.47 -31.07
C ILE A 126 -9.42 12.49 -31.72
N LEU A 127 -8.94 11.25 -31.86
CA LEU A 127 -9.72 10.13 -32.37
C LEU A 127 -10.18 9.27 -31.20
N ALA A 128 -11.48 9.04 -31.08
CA ALA A 128 -12.07 8.14 -30.10
C ALA A 128 -12.92 7.07 -30.80
N LEU A 129 -12.67 5.83 -30.47
CA LEU A 129 -13.46 4.69 -30.93
C LEU A 129 -14.51 4.36 -29.87
N SER A 130 -15.73 4.11 -30.29
CA SER A 130 -16.81 3.67 -29.42
C SER A 130 -17.59 2.54 -30.07
N SER A 131 -17.98 1.57 -29.27
CA SER A 131 -18.97 0.55 -29.62
C SER A 131 -20.28 0.71 -28.82
N MET A 132 -20.41 1.81 -28.10
CA MET A 132 -21.64 2.17 -27.39
C MET A 132 -22.64 2.78 -28.37
N THR A 133 -23.92 2.78 -27.98
CA THR A 133 -24.92 3.62 -28.65
C THR A 133 -24.41 5.06 -28.71
N PRO A 134 -24.45 5.72 -29.89
CA PRO A 134 -23.88 7.05 -30.02
C PRO A 134 -24.50 8.02 -29.03
N LEU A 135 -23.66 8.56 -28.17
CA LEU A 135 -24.00 9.70 -27.33
C LEU A 135 -23.94 10.94 -28.22
N LEU A 136 -25.09 11.29 -28.80
CA LEU A 136 -25.26 12.52 -29.56
C LEU A 136 -25.32 13.72 -28.59
N GLY A 137 -24.66 14.81 -28.98
CA GLY A 137 -24.64 16.05 -28.22
C GLY A 137 -23.24 16.54 -27.89
N THR A 138 -23.17 17.84 -27.59
CA THR A 138 -21.98 18.52 -27.09
C THR A 138 -22.28 19.05 -25.70
N THR A 139 -21.23 19.15 -24.89
CA THR A 139 -21.28 19.78 -23.58
C THR A 139 -20.31 20.94 -23.54
N LYS A 140 -20.66 22.02 -22.84
CA LYS A 140 -19.74 23.12 -22.60
C LYS A 140 -18.79 22.72 -21.46
N ASP A 141 -17.53 22.46 -21.80
CA ASP A 141 -16.44 22.24 -20.84
C ASP A 141 -15.39 23.35 -21.06
N GLY A 142 -15.22 24.24 -20.07
CA GLY A 142 -14.19 25.28 -20.09
C GLY A 142 -14.28 26.23 -21.30
N GLY A 143 -15.50 26.55 -21.75
CA GLY A 143 -15.75 27.46 -22.88
C GLY A 143 -15.74 26.78 -24.26
N ASN A 144 -15.39 25.50 -24.36
CA ASN A 144 -15.40 24.76 -25.62
C ASN A 144 -16.56 23.75 -25.69
N GLU A 145 -17.07 23.53 -26.89
CA GLU A 145 -18.04 22.47 -27.16
C GLU A 145 -17.32 21.13 -27.30
N LYS A 146 -17.45 20.30 -26.27
CA LYS A 146 -16.85 18.98 -26.21
C LYS A 146 -17.88 17.90 -26.49
N PRO A 147 -17.62 16.96 -27.41
CA PRO A 147 -18.51 15.84 -27.69
C PRO A 147 -18.79 15.00 -26.45
N ALA A 148 -20.06 14.59 -26.27
CA ALA A 148 -20.50 13.80 -25.12
C ALA A 148 -19.67 12.51 -24.93
N ILE A 149 -19.30 11.83 -26.01
CA ILE A 149 -18.45 10.62 -25.96
C ILE A 149 -17.06 10.88 -25.37
N LEU A 150 -16.45 12.03 -25.69
CA LEU A 150 -15.13 12.40 -25.16
C LEU A 150 -15.22 12.84 -23.70
N LYS A 151 -16.33 13.46 -23.31
CA LYS A 151 -16.61 13.73 -21.90
C LYS A 151 -16.81 12.45 -21.10
N PHE A 152 -17.52 11.47 -21.68
CA PHE A 152 -17.68 10.14 -21.08
C PHE A 152 -16.34 9.40 -20.94
N PHE A 153 -15.49 9.45 -21.98
CA PHE A 153 -14.13 8.92 -21.90
C PHE A 153 -13.33 9.57 -20.77
N ASP A 154 -13.32 10.91 -20.68
CA ASP A 154 -12.59 11.61 -19.63
C ASP A 154 -13.09 11.30 -18.21
N PHE A 155 -14.40 11.09 -18.05
CA PHE A 155 -15.00 10.67 -16.79
C PHE A 155 -14.61 9.25 -16.37
N SER A 156 -14.36 8.35 -17.33
CA SER A 156 -14.17 6.93 -17.09
C SER A 156 -12.70 6.47 -17.12
N LYS A 157 -11.81 7.19 -17.83
CA LYS A 157 -10.41 6.80 -18.03
C LYS A 157 -9.57 6.75 -16.74
N GLY A 158 -9.90 7.54 -15.72
CA GLY A 158 -9.08 7.67 -14.50
C GLY A 158 -9.21 6.52 -13.50
N GLY A 159 -9.86 5.40 -13.85
CA GLY A 159 -10.11 4.31 -12.88
C GLY A 159 -8.84 3.62 -12.39
N THR A 160 -7.94 3.30 -13.32
CA THR A 160 -6.64 2.72 -13.02
C THR A 160 -5.73 3.72 -12.33
N ASP A 161 -5.73 4.98 -12.77
CA ASP A 161 -4.88 6.04 -12.20
C ASP A 161 -5.17 6.27 -10.71
N ILE A 162 -6.44 6.19 -10.29
CA ILE A 162 -6.80 6.30 -8.86
C ILE A 162 -6.23 5.14 -8.04
N VAL A 163 -6.24 3.92 -8.59
CA VAL A 163 -5.65 2.75 -7.93
C VAL A 163 -4.14 2.92 -7.85
N ASP A 164 -3.49 3.29 -8.94
CA ASP A 164 -2.03 3.49 -9.01
C ASP A 164 -1.58 4.60 -8.05
N GLN A 165 -2.34 5.69 -7.96
CA GLN A 165 -2.08 6.76 -7.00
C GLN A 165 -2.20 6.25 -5.56
N LYS A 166 -3.26 5.51 -5.23
CA LYS A 166 -3.43 4.92 -3.89
C LYS A 166 -2.32 3.93 -3.56
N ILE A 167 -1.89 3.10 -4.50
CA ILE A 167 -0.75 2.19 -4.35
C ILE A 167 0.51 3.01 -4.07
N GLY A 168 0.82 3.99 -4.91
CA GLY A 168 2.05 4.78 -4.86
C GLY A 168 2.28 5.52 -3.53
N PHE A 169 1.22 6.05 -2.91
CA PHE A 169 1.36 6.77 -1.63
C PHE A 169 1.86 5.91 -0.46
N TYR A 170 1.57 4.61 -0.45
CA TYR A 170 1.88 3.71 0.66
C TYR A 170 2.44 2.37 0.18
N THR A 171 3.20 2.39 -0.91
CA THR A 171 3.73 1.17 -1.53
C THR A 171 4.76 0.47 -0.63
N VAL A 172 4.69 -0.86 -0.58
CA VAL A 172 5.73 -1.70 0.06
C VAL A 172 6.91 -1.99 -0.87
N ASN A 173 6.81 -1.59 -2.15
CA ASN A 173 7.86 -1.77 -3.16
C ASN A 173 9.09 -0.85 -2.98
N ASN A 174 9.23 -0.22 -1.81
CA ASN A 174 10.42 0.53 -1.40
C ASN A 174 11.59 -0.36 -0.96
N THR A 175 11.38 -1.68 -0.93
CA THR A 175 12.43 -2.64 -0.61
C THR A 175 13.43 -2.67 -1.76
N LYS A 176 14.69 -2.29 -1.51
CA LYS A 176 15.82 -2.31 -2.48
C LYS A 176 16.25 -3.75 -2.89
N SER A 177 15.29 -4.64 -3.10
CA SER A 177 15.54 -6.02 -3.51
C SER A 177 16.05 -6.04 -4.94
N LYS A 178 17.09 -6.81 -5.21
CA LYS A 178 17.59 -7.09 -6.56
C LYS A 178 16.78 -8.19 -7.28
N ARG A 179 15.75 -8.75 -6.65
CA ARG A 179 14.95 -9.87 -7.17
C ARG A 179 13.61 -9.36 -7.68
N TRP A 180 13.33 -9.53 -8.98
CA TRP A 180 12.08 -9.09 -9.61
C TRP A 180 10.83 -9.72 -8.98
N SER A 181 10.94 -10.93 -8.45
CA SER A 181 9.83 -11.62 -7.76
C SER A 181 9.37 -10.87 -6.50
N MET A 182 10.27 -10.15 -5.82
CA MET A 182 9.90 -9.32 -4.68
C MET A 182 9.09 -8.09 -5.11
N THR A 183 9.37 -7.53 -6.29
CA THR A 183 8.56 -6.45 -6.87
C THR A 183 7.17 -6.94 -7.24
N ALA A 184 7.06 -8.14 -7.83
CA ALA A 184 5.76 -8.75 -8.12
C ALA A 184 4.97 -9.02 -6.83
N PHE A 185 5.62 -9.55 -5.79
CA PHE A 185 4.99 -9.76 -4.49
C PHE A 185 4.55 -8.45 -3.83
N ALA A 186 5.37 -7.40 -3.90
CA ALA A 186 5.01 -6.08 -3.41
C ALA A 186 3.76 -5.52 -4.11
N TYR A 187 3.67 -5.67 -5.44
CA TYR A 187 2.47 -5.28 -6.20
C TYR A 187 1.21 -6.03 -5.73
N ILE A 188 1.32 -7.33 -5.45
CA ILE A 188 0.21 -8.13 -4.93
C ILE A 188 -0.25 -7.59 -3.56
N LEU A 189 0.68 -7.32 -2.64
CA LEU A 189 0.37 -6.75 -1.33
C LEU A 189 -0.28 -5.37 -1.42
N ASP A 190 0.28 -4.48 -2.24
CA ASP A 190 -0.24 -3.13 -2.42
C ASP A 190 -1.65 -3.14 -3.03
N THR A 191 -1.87 -4.01 -4.02
CA THR A 191 -3.19 -4.20 -4.65
C THR A 191 -4.20 -4.78 -3.65
N ALA A 192 -3.80 -5.80 -2.90
CA ALA A 192 -4.65 -6.41 -1.86
C ALA A 192 -5.04 -5.38 -0.79
N ARG A 193 -4.11 -4.52 -0.37
CA ARG A 193 -4.39 -3.42 0.57
C ARG A 193 -5.43 -2.45 0.03
N VAL A 194 -5.31 -2.01 -1.23
CA VAL A 194 -6.29 -1.09 -1.85
C VAL A 194 -7.66 -1.74 -2.00
N ASN A 195 -7.72 -2.99 -2.45
CA ASN A 195 -8.97 -3.73 -2.57
C ASN A 195 -9.65 -3.93 -1.20
N ALA A 196 -8.88 -4.33 -0.18
CA ALA A 196 -9.37 -4.48 1.19
C ALA A 196 -9.88 -3.15 1.76
N GLN A 197 -9.19 -2.04 1.50
CA GLN A 197 -9.64 -0.70 1.89
C GLN A 197 -11.00 -0.36 1.26
N THR A 198 -11.17 -0.67 -0.02
CA THR A 198 -12.43 -0.42 -0.74
C THR A 198 -13.58 -1.22 -0.14
N ILE A 199 -13.39 -2.52 0.11
CA ILE A 199 -14.39 -3.37 0.77
C ILE A 199 -14.71 -2.85 2.17
N TYR A 200 -13.68 -2.52 2.96
CA TYR A 200 -13.84 -1.98 4.30
C TYR A 200 -14.67 -0.69 4.30
N SER A 201 -14.38 0.23 3.37
CA SER A 201 -15.11 1.49 3.23
C SER A 201 -16.57 1.26 2.85
N ILE A 202 -16.84 0.34 1.91
CA ILE A 202 -18.20 -0.04 1.52
C ILE A 202 -18.97 -0.60 2.71
N ASN A 203 -18.37 -1.50 3.48
CA ASN A 203 -19.01 -2.11 4.65
C ASN A 203 -19.28 -1.11 5.78
N LYS A 204 -18.51 -0.01 5.84
CA LYS A 204 -18.72 1.11 6.76
C LYS A 204 -19.65 2.20 6.20
N CYS A 205 -20.25 1.99 5.01
CA CYS A 205 -21.07 2.96 4.31
C CYS A 205 -20.34 4.29 4.00
N VAL A 206 -19.01 4.24 3.81
CA VAL A 206 -18.17 5.39 3.45
C VAL A 206 -17.80 5.29 1.97
N ASP A 207 -17.82 6.42 1.24
CA ASP A 207 -17.37 6.47 -0.16
C ASP A 207 -15.88 6.02 -0.25
N PRO A 208 -15.55 4.91 -0.94
CA PRO A 208 -14.18 4.41 -1.06
C PRO A 208 -13.20 5.39 -1.72
N ARG A 209 -13.72 6.39 -2.45
CA ARG A 209 -12.90 7.44 -3.07
C ARG A 209 -12.46 8.50 -2.05
N LYS A 210 -13.22 8.66 -0.96
CA LYS A 210 -12.92 9.61 0.13
C LYS A 210 -12.24 8.94 1.32
N SER A 211 -12.07 7.63 1.29
CA SER A 211 -11.43 6.89 2.36
C SER A 211 -9.97 7.31 2.54
N LYS A 212 -9.59 7.63 3.78
CA LYS A 212 -8.21 7.97 4.12
C LYS A 212 -7.37 6.71 4.18
N SER A 213 -6.38 6.62 3.30
CA SER A 213 -5.50 5.43 3.20
C SER A 213 -4.59 5.26 4.42
N PHE A 214 -4.20 6.36 5.08
CA PHE A 214 -3.43 6.29 6.32
C PHE A 214 -4.17 5.59 7.45
N GLU A 215 -5.40 6.01 7.74
CA GLU A 215 -6.20 5.47 8.85
C GLU A 215 -6.45 3.96 8.67
N PHE A 216 -6.88 3.56 7.47
CA PHE A 216 -7.04 2.13 7.15
C PHE A 216 -5.71 1.36 7.25
N GLY A 217 -4.62 1.93 6.74
CA GLY A 217 -3.29 1.31 6.81
C GLY A 217 -2.83 1.12 8.25
N TRP A 218 -3.07 2.09 9.13
CA TRP A 218 -2.74 2.01 10.54
C TRP A 218 -3.56 0.94 11.27
N GLU A 219 -4.88 0.90 11.07
CA GLU A 219 -5.76 -0.14 11.61
C GLU A 219 -5.34 -1.54 11.15
N LEU A 220 -5.00 -1.69 9.87
CA LEU A 220 -4.53 -2.95 9.30
C LEU A 220 -3.21 -3.39 9.96
N VAL A 221 -2.23 -2.48 10.07
CA VAL A 221 -0.93 -2.77 10.70
C VAL A 221 -1.14 -3.19 12.15
N MET A 222 -1.91 -2.43 12.92
CA MET A 222 -2.18 -2.75 14.32
C MET A 222 -2.86 -4.11 14.48
N SER A 223 -3.82 -4.44 13.62
CA SER A 223 -4.52 -5.72 13.63
C SER A 223 -3.59 -6.91 13.34
N LEU A 224 -2.60 -6.73 12.46
CA LEU A 224 -1.64 -7.77 12.12
C LEU A 224 -0.55 -7.92 13.18
N ILE A 225 -0.01 -6.83 13.73
CA ILE A 225 1.15 -6.90 14.65
C ILE A 225 0.75 -7.24 16.09
N THR A 226 -0.45 -6.83 16.54
CA THR A 226 -0.87 -6.96 17.95
C THR A 226 -0.80 -8.41 18.46
N PRO A 227 -1.33 -9.43 17.75
CA PRO A 227 -1.22 -10.82 18.18
C PRO A 227 0.23 -11.32 18.28
N HIS A 228 1.09 -10.88 17.35
CA HIS A 228 2.52 -11.22 17.36
C HIS A 228 3.27 -10.57 18.52
N ILE A 229 2.95 -9.32 18.86
CA ILE A 229 3.53 -8.63 20.02
C ILE A 229 3.12 -9.35 21.31
N ASN A 230 1.84 -9.68 21.46
CA ASN A 230 1.34 -10.40 22.64
C ASN A 230 2.02 -11.77 22.80
N THR A 231 2.17 -12.52 21.70
CA THR A 231 2.88 -13.81 21.72
C THR A 231 4.36 -13.62 22.09
N ARG A 232 5.02 -12.61 21.50
CA ARG A 232 6.44 -12.37 21.74
C ARG A 232 6.72 -11.97 23.19
N LYS A 233 5.80 -11.26 23.86
CA LYS A 233 5.93 -10.92 25.28
C LYS A 233 6.02 -12.12 26.21
N LEU A 234 5.49 -13.28 25.82
CA LEU A 234 5.58 -14.51 26.61
C LEU A 234 7.00 -15.11 26.63
N VAL A 235 7.88 -14.66 25.72
CA VAL A 235 9.26 -15.15 25.63
C VAL A 235 10.12 -14.51 26.72
N SER A 236 10.69 -15.35 27.58
CA SER A 236 11.65 -14.94 28.61
C SER A 236 12.97 -14.44 27.99
N GLY A 237 13.62 -13.46 28.63
CA GLY A 237 14.93 -12.96 28.22
C GLY A 237 14.91 -11.81 27.20
N LEU A 238 13.74 -11.22 26.92
CA LEU A 238 13.66 -10.00 26.11
C LEU A 238 14.30 -8.81 26.82
N HIS A 239 15.03 -7.99 26.05
CA HIS A 239 15.63 -6.77 26.56
C HIS A 239 14.56 -5.76 27.01
N ARG A 240 14.78 -5.09 28.16
CA ARG A 240 13.84 -4.11 28.76
C ARG A 240 13.32 -3.08 27.74
N ARG A 241 14.21 -2.50 26.93
CA ARG A 241 13.85 -1.53 25.87
C ARG A 241 12.85 -2.09 24.85
N THR A 242 12.92 -3.38 24.53
CA THR A 242 12.01 -4.04 23.60
C THR A 242 10.62 -4.18 24.23
N ILE A 243 10.56 -4.55 25.51
CA ILE A 243 9.31 -4.66 26.28
C ILE A 243 8.62 -3.29 26.38
N THR A 244 9.36 -2.23 26.72
CA THR A 244 8.83 -0.85 26.77
C THR A 244 8.23 -0.42 25.43
N LYS A 245 8.91 -0.66 24.31
CA LYS A 245 8.37 -0.34 22.98
C LYS A 245 7.11 -1.15 22.64
N MET A 246 7.05 -2.41 23.07
CA MET A 246 5.85 -3.24 22.90
C MET A 246 4.69 -2.70 23.73
N ASN A 247 4.94 -2.26 24.96
CA ASN A 247 3.92 -1.63 25.81
C ASN A 247 3.39 -0.34 25.19
N MET A 248 4.28 0.52 24.67
CA MET A 248 3.90 1.75 23.98
C MET A 248 2.98 1.48 22.78
N VAL A 249 3.30 0.48 21.95
CA VAL A 249 2.46 0.13 20.78
C VAL A 249 1.09 -0.41 21.22
N LEU A 250 1.04 -1.17 22.32
CA LEU A 250 -0.20 -1.74 22.85
C LEU A 250 -1.00 -0.76 23.72
N ASN A 251 -0.53 0.48 23.91
CA ASN A 251 -1.08 1.44 24.87
C ASN A 251 -1.24 0.85 26.28
N LEU A 252 -0.34 -0.04 26.68
CA LEU A 252 -0.30 -0.56 28.03
C LEU A 252 0.47 0.42 28.90
N PRO A 253 0.04 0.65 30.15
CA PRO A 253 0.88 1.36 31.10
C PRO A 253 2.22 0.66 31.13
N ASP A 254 3.31 1.43 31.15
CA ASP A 254 4.60 0.83 31.44
C ASP A 254 4.45 0.07 32.75
N ASP A 255 4.81 -1.22 32.76
CA ASP A 255 5.17 -1.92 33.98
C ASP A 255 6.44 -1.24 34.55
N VAL A 256 6.26 0.00 35.02
CA VAL A 256 6.72 0.36 36.34
C VAL A 256 6.08 -0.71 37.20
N HIS A 257 6.80 -1.82 37.42
CA HIS A 257 6.69 -2.49 38.70
C HIS A 257 6.61 -1.35 39.69
N GLN A 258 5.42 -1.22 40.28
CA GLN A 258 5.17 -0.42 41.44
C GLN A 258 6.42 -0.57 42.29
N THR A 259 7.24 0.47 42.28
CA THR A 259 7.93 0.85 43.49
C THR A 259 6.80 1.43 44.32
N GLU A 260 5.88 0.57 44.76
CA GLU A 260 5.11 0.83 45.95
C GLU A 260 6.19 0.88 47.02
N GLN A 261 6.70 2.08 47.21
CA GLN A 261 7.27 2.53 48.46
C GLN A 261 6.16 2.41 49.51
N GLN A 262 5.83 1.19 49.90
CA GLN A 262 5.60 0.94 51.31
C GLN A 262 6.98 0.89 51.92
N GLU A 263 7.19 1.60 53.03
CA GLU A 263 8.39 1.58 53.86
C GLU A 263 8.59 0.19 54.50
N GLN A 264 8.63 -0.87 53.71
CA GLN A 264 8.98 -2.19 54.17
C GLN A 264 10.49 -2.31 54.15
N LEU A 265 11.07 -2.31 55.34
CA LEU A 265 12.48 -2.64 55.55
C LEU A 265 12.78 -4.00 54.89
N PHE A 266 13.79 -4.05 54.03
CA PHE A 266 14.29 -5.31 53.49
C PHE A 266 14.84 -6.17 54.62
N THR A 267 14.69 -7.50 54.52
CA THR A 267 15.38 -8.42 55.42
C THR A 267 16.89 -8.21 55.33
N ASN A 268 17.61 -8.45 56.43
CA ASN A 268 19.07 -8.35 56.48
C ASN A 268 19.80 -9.44 55.65
N TYR A 269 19.09 -10.40 55.07
CA TYR A 269 19.62 -11.46 54.21
C TYR A 269 18.86 -11.60 52.89
N SER A 270 19.61 -11.76 51.80
CA SER A 270 19.13 -12.09 50.46
C SER A 270 19.09 -13.62 50.26
N GLU A 271 18.08 -14.11 49.54
CA GLU A 271 17.98 -15.51 49.13
C GLU A 271 19.16 -15.94 48.25
N LYS A 272 19.59 -15.06 47.34
CA LYS A 272 20.71 -15.28 46.43
C LYS A 272 21.95 -14.51 46.90
N PRO A 273 23.13 -15.16 46.98
CA PRO A 273 24.37 -14.48 47.34
C PRO A 273 24.81 -13.53 46.22
N ASN A 274 25.27 -12.34 46.60
CA ASN A 274 25.78 -11.34 45.66
C ASN A 274 27.07 -10.70 46.21
N ARG A 275 27.75 -9.89 45.40
CA ARG A 275 28.95 -9.14 45.82
C ARG A 275 28.56 -7.80 46.42
N CYS A 276 29.43 -7.23 47.25
CA CYS A 276 29.17 -5.94 47.87
C CYS A 276 29.14 -4.81 46.83
N SER A 277 28.04 -4.04 46.80
CA SER A 277 27.87 -2.93 45.83
C SER A 277 28.95 -1.85 45.96
N ILE A 278 29.30 -1.47 47.20
CA ILE A 278 30.33 -0.46 47.47
C ILE A 278 31.74 -0.97 47.11
N CYS A 279 32.00 -2.26 47.26
CA CYS A 279 33.27 -2.85 46.81
C CYS A 279 33.39 -2.85 45.28
N ILE A 280 32.28 -3.04 44.56
CA ILE A 280 32.26 -3.01 43.09
C ILE A 280 32.54 -1.58 42.60
N GLU A 281 31.92 -0.57 43.22
CA GLU A 281 32.10 0.84 42.86
C GLU A 281 33.53 1.35 43.04
N LYS A 282 34.27 0.82 44.02
CA LYS A 282 35.67 1.20 44.30
C LYS A 282 36.69 0.57 43.32
N ILE A 283 36.28 -0.24 42.36
CA ILE A 283 37.21 -0.87 41.40
C ILE A 283 37.46 0.06 40.22
N GLU A 284 38.70 0.52 40.07
CA GLU A 284 39.15 1.30 38.92
C GLU A 284 39.31 0.44 37.64
N LYS A 285 38.99 1.04 36.49
CA LYS A 285 39.15 0.45 35.14
C LYS A 285 40.65 0.34 34.78
N PRO A 286 41.07 -0.63 33.94
CA PRO A 286 40.27 -1.42 33.00
C PRO A 286 39.83 -2.82 33.50
N ASP A 287 40.38 -3.35 34.59
CA ASP A 287 40.20 -4.75 35.01
C ASP A 287 38.99 -5.02 35.92
N VAL A 288 37.86 -4.35 35.69
CA VAL A 288 36.69 -4.41 36.56
C VAL A 288 36.15 -5.84 36.68
N ALA A 289 36.04 -6.57 35.55
CA ALA A 289 35.48 -7.92 35.55
C ALA A 289 36.33 -8.94 36.32
N PHE A 290 37.66 -8.86 36.19
CA PHE A 290 38.59 -9.75 36.89
C PHE A 290 38.65 -9.45 38.39
N LYS A 291 38.77 -8.17 38.76
CA LYS A 291 38.79 -7.71 40.16
C LYS A 291 37.45 -7.99 40.87
N CYS A 292 36.32 -7.82 40.18
CA CYS A 292 35.00 -8.20 40.71
C CYS A 292 34.91 -9.70 41.02
N ARG A 293 35.47 -10.58 40.19
CA ARG A 293 35.43 -12.04 40.44
C ARG A 293 36.17 -12.46 41.71
N LYS A 294 37.20 -11.71 42.11
CA LYS A 294 37.96 -11.94 43.36
C LYS A 294 37.21 -11.49 44.63
N LEU A 295 36.14 -10.70 44.50
CA LEU A 295 35.33 -10.30 45.65
C LEU A 295 34.48 -11.47 46.15
N SER A 296 34.47 -11.65 47.47
CA SER A 296 33.62 -12.63 48.15
C SER A 296 32.14 -12.35 47.89
N THR A 297 31.37 -13.40 47.62
CA THR A 297 29.90 -13.36 47.59
C THR A 297 29.33 -13.57 48.99
N MET A 298 28.17 -12.99 49.23
CA MET A 298 27.62 -12.85 50.57
C MET A 298 26.12 -12.59 50.48
N LYS A 299 25.39 -12.94 51.53
CA LYS A 299 23.92 -12.80 51.58
C LYS A 299 23.46 -11.57 52.34
N SER A 300 24.33 -10.89 53.08
CA SER A 300 23.93 -9.77 53.92
C SER A 300 23.63 -8.52 53.09
N ARG A 301 22.45 -7.90 53.31
CA ARG A 301 22.00 -6.70 52.59
C ARG A 301 21.51 -5.60 53.53
N CYS A 302 21.52 -4.36 53.04
CA CYS A 302 21.02 -3.19 53.74
C CYS A 302 19.50 -3.22 53.83
N CYS A 303 18.95 -3.07 55.04
CA CYS A 303 17.51 -3.07 55.26
C CYS A 303 16.79 -1.84 54.66
N LYS A 304 17.53 -0.75 54.36
CA LYS A 304 16.96 0.49 53.79
C LYS A 304 16.96 0.50 52.25
N CYS A 305 18.04 0.07 51.61
CA CYS A 305 18.18 0.15 50.14
C CYS A 305 18.23 -1.21 49.44
N GLY A 306 18.22 -2.32 50.18
CA GLY A 306 18.24 -3.68 49.62
C GLY A 306 19.58 -4.12 49.00
N ASN A 307 20.58 -3.24 48.91
CA ASN A 307 21.90 -3.54 48.35
C ASN A 307 22.71 -4.49 49.25
N THR A 308 23.46 -5.41 48.62
CA THR A 308 24.35 -6.35 49.34
C THR A 308 25.61 -5.61 49.82
N CYS A 309 25.95 -5.72 51.11
CA CYS A 309 27.04 -4.96 51.74
C CYS A 309 27.91 -5.80 52.67
N CYS A 310 29.23 -5.86 52.43
CA CYS A 310 30.19 -6.64 53.23
C CYS A 310 30.28 -6.11 54.66
N LYS A 311 30.87 -6.89 55.57
CA LYS A 311 31.02 -6.50 56.99
C LYS A 311 31.70 -5.13 57.15
N ASN A 312 32.65 -4.79 56.27
CA ASN A 312 33.37 -3.50 56.31
C ASN A 312 32.52 -2.32 55.82
N HIS A 313 31.47 -2.58 55.03
CA HIS A 313 30.58 -1.57 54.47
C HIS A 313 29.17 -1.64 55.07
N MET A 314 28.99 -2.41 56.15
CA MET A 314 27.74 -2.57 56.86
C MET A 314 27.89 -1.99 58.27
N MET A 315 26.98 -1.11 58.67
CA MET A 315 26.83 -0.70 60.07
C MET A 315 25.59 -1.35 60.66
N HIS A 316 25.73 -1.87 61.88
CA HIS A 316 24.60 -2.33 62.69
C HIS A 316 24.21 -1.22 63.65
N ILE A 317 22.95 -0.79 63.59
CA ILE A 317 22.38 0.23 64.46
C ILE A 317 21.10 -0.37 65.05
N CYS A 318 20.91 -0.26 66.36
CA CYS A 318 19.67 -0.72 66.98
C CYS A 318 18.50 0.24 66.65
N ASN A 319 17.26 -0.23 66.76
CA ASN A 319 16.08 0.57 66.37
C ASN A 319 16.01 1.92 67.10
N LYS A 320 16.45 1.98 68.38
CA LYS A 320 16.50 3.24 69.16
C LYS A 320 17.50 4.24 68.58
N CYS A 321 18.70 3.79 68.20
CA CYS A 321 19.73 4.65 67.62
C CYS A 321 19.44 5.02 66.15
N SER A 322 18.59 4.25 65.45
CA SER A 322 18.15 4.57 64.10
C SER A 322 17.10 5.68 64.06
N ALA A 323 16.25 5.80 65.09
CA ALA A 323 15.19 6.81 65.17
C ALA A 323 15.72 8.23 65.48
N ASN A 324 16.88 8.33 66.15
CA ASN A 324 17.50 9.60 66.54
C ASN A 324 18.47 10.18 65.49
N ARG A 325 18.39 9.74 64.23
CA ARG A 325 19.33 10.12 63.15
C ARG A 325 18.73 11.02 62.06
N ASN A 326 17.59 11.67 62.33
CA ASN A 326 17.08 12.76 61.49
C ASN A 326 17.78 14.06 61.82
#